data_AF-A0A2U1ND99-F1
#
_entry.id   AF-A0A2U1ND99-F1
#
_cell.length_a   1.000
_cell.length_b   1.000
_cell.length_c   1.000
_cell.angle_alpha   90.00
_cell.angle_beta   90.00
_cell.angle_gamma   90.00
#
_symmetry.space_group_name_H-M   'P 1'
#
loop_
_entity.id
_entity.type
_entity.pdbx_description
1 polymer ?
#
loop_
_entity_poly.entity_id
_entity_poly.type
_entity_poly.pdbx_seq_one_letter_code
_entity_poly.pdbx_strand_id
1 'polypeptide(L)' 'MVEKKIGNPVALLLSSTMMLRYLQLPDYPDRLETAVRRVIYEGKYYRTKDLGGSRTTQEVADTVISALK' A
#
# COMPACT_ATOMS: atom_id res chain seq x y z
N MET A 1 21.87 -0.29 -10.88
CA MET A 1 20.96 -1.20 -10.14
C MET A 1 19.59 -0.57 -10.09
N VAL A 2 18.74 -0.76 -11.11
CA VAL A 2 17.32 -0.41 -11.01
C VAL A 2 16.61 -1.72 -10.67
N GLU A 3 16.40 -1.91 -9.37
CA GLU A 3 16.03 -3.19 -8.78
C GLU A 3 14.64 -3.67 -9.20
N LYS A 4 14.55 -4.99 -9.32
CA LYS A 4 13.36 -5.82 -9.48
C LYS A 4 12.12 -5.22 -8.77
N LYS A 5 11.05 -4.94 -9.54
CA LYS A 5 9.71 -4.47 -9.11
C LYS A 5 8.94 -5.48 -8.23
N ILE A 6 9.57 -5.98 -7.18
CA ILE A 6 9.08 -7.04 -6.28
C ILE A 6 9.04 -6.56 -4.83
N GLY A 7 9.49 -5.34 -4.56
CA GLY A 7 9.43 -4.74 -3.23
C GLY A 7 7.99 -4.41 -2.83
N ASN A 8 7.70 -4.55 -1.55
CA ASN A 8 6.39 -4.21 -1.00
C ASN A 8 6.20 -2.70 -0.88
N PRO A 9 5.20 -2.11 -1.57
CA PRO A 9 4.96 -0.67 -1.48
C PRO A 9 4.29 -0.26 -0.15
N VAL A 10 3.81 -1.20 0.67
CA VAL A 10 3.04 -0.91 1.90
C VAL A 10 3.78 0.01 2.86
N ALA A 11 5.07 -0.26 3.14
CA ALA A 11 5.82 0.53 4.11
C ALA A 11 5.94 2.00 3.66
N LEU A 12 6.17 2.21 2.36
CA LEU A 12 6.23 3.55 1.79
C LEU A 12 4.86 4.24 1.85
N LEU A 13 3.79 3.54 1.49
CA LEU A 13 2.42 4.09 1.52
C LEU A 13 2.00 4.50 2.94
N LEU A 14 2.30 3.69 3.96
CA LEU A 14 2.05 4.04 5.37
C LEU A 14 2.93 5.21 5.84
N SER A 15 4.18 5.28 5.36
CA SER A 15 5.03 6.45 5.64
C SER A 15 4.45 7.72 5.01
N SER A 16 3.87 7.62 3.80
CA SER A 16 3.17 8.72 3.16
C SER A 16 1.89 9.12 3.91
N THR A 17 1.12 8.18 4.49
CA THR A 17 -0.04 8.56 5.31
C THR A 17 0.40 9.33 6.55
N MET A 18 1.49 8.91 7.22
CA MET A 18 2.05 9.67 8.35
C MET A 18 2.49 11.08 7.93
N MET A 19 3.10 11.23 6.76
CA MET A 19 3.45 12.54 6.19
C MET A 19 2.22 13.40 5.92
N LEU A 20 1.16 12.84 5.31
CA LEU A 20 -0.08 13.56 5.07
C LEU A 20 -0.76 14.02 6.37
N ARG A 21 -0.69 13.20 7.44
CA ARG A 21 -1.13 13.60 8.79
C ARG A 21 -0.30 14.75 9.34
N TYR A 22 1.02 14.69 9.16
CA TYR A 22 1.92 15.77 9.60
C TYR A 22 1.61 17.10 8.90
N LEU A 23 1.25 17.06 7.62
CA LEU A 23 0.83 18.23 6.83
C LEU A 23 -0.59 18.72 7.15
N GLN A 24 -1.30 18.08 8.10
CA GLN A 24 -2.67 18.41 8.49
C GLN A 24 -3.67 18.39 7.32
N LEU A 25 -3.43 17.51 6.33
CA LEU A 25 -4.36 17.30 5.23
C LEU A 25 -5.51 16.41 5.71
N PRO A 26 -6.76 16.92 5.75
CA PRO A 26 -7.90 16.15 6.26
C PRO A 26 -8.29 15.03 5.29
N ASP A 27 -8.87 13.95 5.81
CA ASP A 27 -9.50 12.84 5.10
C ASP A 27 -8.61 11.95 4.20
N TYR A 28 -7.59 12.49 3.54
CA TYR A 28 -6.66 11.72 2.69
C TYR A 28 -5.86 10.64 3.44
N PRO A 29 -5.25 10.93 4.61
CA PRO A 29 -4.45 9.93 5.32
C PRO A 29 -5.30 8.75 5.78
N ASP A 30 -6.52 9.01 6.27
CA ASP A 30 -7.43 7.98 6.77
C ASP A 30 -7.96 7.09 5.64
N ARG A 31 -8.32 7.68 4.50
CA ARG A 31 -8.75 6.93 3.30
C ARG A 31 -7.63 6.02 2.79
N LEU A 32 -6.42 6.55 2.67
CA LEU A 32 -5.26 5.79 2.18
C LEU A 32 -4.85 4.70 3.19
N GLU A 33 -4.79 5.01 4.48
CA GLU A 33 -4.46 4.02 5.50
C GLU A 33 -5.50 2.89 5.55
N THR A 34 -6.79 3.22 5.44
CA THR A 34 -7.87 2.23 5.39
C THR A 34 -7.75 1.34 4.16
N ALA A 35 -7.51 1.90 2.98
CA ALA A 35 -7.31 1.12 1.75
C ALA A 35 -6.11 0.18 1.86
N VAL A 36 -4.96 0.67 2.33
CA VAL A 36 -3.74 -0.13 2.51
C VAL A 36 -3.97 -1.27 3.51
N ARG A 37 -4.58 -0.97 4.67
CA ARG A 37 -4.94 -2.00 5.67
C ARG A 37 -5.84 -3.06 5.05
N ARG A 38 -6.88 -2.65 4.32
CA ARG A 38 -7.81 -3.57 3.67
C ARG A 38 -7.11 -4.54 2.72
N VAL A 39 -6.21 -4.05 1.88
CA VAL A 39 -5.43 -4.88 0.94
C VAL A 39 -4.55 -5.91 1.67
N ILE A 40 -3.95 -5.54 2.80
CA ILE A 40 -3.07 -6.45 3.58
C ILE A 40 -3.89 -7.51 4.34
N TYR A 41 -5.00 -7.09 4.95
CA TYR A 41 -5.83 -7.95 5.81
C TYR A 41 -6.75 -8.88 5.01
N GLU A 42 -7.43 -8.38 3.96
CA GLU A 42 -8.30 -9.19 3.10
C GLU A 42 -7.49 -10.03 2.10
N GLY A 43 -6.26 -9.59 1.77
CA GLY A 43 -5.49 -10.10 0.65
C GLY A 43 -4.37 -11.08 1.02
N LYS A 44 -4.67 -12.33 1.40
CA LYS A 44 -3.68 -13.41 1.20
C LYS A 44 -3.20 -13.49 -0.27
N TYR A 45 -4.03 -13.02 -1.21
CA TYR A 45 -3.80 -13.00 -2.66
C TYR A 45 -3.06 -11.76 -3.19
N TYR A 46 -2.88 -10.71 -2.37
CA TYR A 46 -2.33 -9.40 -2.78
C TYR A 46 -1.00 -9.06 -2.10
N ARG A 47 -0.33 -10.07 -1.53
CA ARG A 47 0.96 -9.89 -0.88
C ARG A 47 2.09 -10.00 -1.90
N THR A 48 3.08 -9.13 -1.73
CA THR A 48 4.37 -9.25 -2.39
C THR A 48 5.16 -10.42 -1.79
N LYS A 49 6.27 -10.79 -2.45
CA LYS A 49 7.07 -11.98 -2.10
C LYS A 49 7.62 -11.95 -0.67
N ASP A 50 7.96 -10.78 -0.15
CA ASP A 50 8.41 -10.55 1.23
C ASP A 50 7.33 -10.84 2.30
N LEU A 51 6.04 -10.75 1.93
CA LEU A 51 4.91 -11.09 2.79
C LEU A 51 4.33 -12.48 2.50
N GLY A 52 5.09 -13.34 1.81
CA GLY A 52 4.70 -14.71 1.48
C GLY A 52 3.68 -14.83 0.35
N GLY A 53 3.49 -13.79 -0.46
CA GLY A 53 2.67 -13.83 -1.67
C GLY A 53 3.51 -13.89 -2.96
N SER A 54 2.87 -13.67 -4.10
CA SER A 54 3.50 -13.76 -5.43
C SER A 54 3.32 -12.51 -6.28
N ARG A 55 2.74 -11.43 -5.74
CA ARG A 55 2.42 -10.21 -6.49
C ARG A 55 3.62 -9.29 -6.62
N THR A 56 3.58 -8.49 -7.68
CA THR A 56 4.54 -7.43 -7.97
C THR A 56 4.16 -6.14 -7.24
N THR A 57 5.11 -5.21 -7.13
CA THR A 57 4.87 -3.89 -6.53
C THR A 57 3.70 -3.16 -7.19
N GLN A 58 3.58 -3.26 -8.52
CA GLN A 58 2.55 -2.57 -9.29
C GLN A 58 1.15 -3.13 -9.00
N GLU A 59 1.00 -4.46 -8.98
CA GLU A 59 -0.29 -5.09 -8.69
C GLU A 59 -0.82 -4.71 -7.30
N VAL A 60 0.08 -4.60 -6.30
CA VAL A 60 -0.31 -4.15 -4.96
C VAL A 60 -0.75 -2.68 -4.98
N ALA A 61 -0.02 -1.81 -5.70
CA ALA A 61 -0.40 -0.41 -5.84
C ALA A 61 -1.76 -0.24 -6.53
N ASP A 62 -2.01 -0.97 -7.63
CA ASP A 62 -3.27 -0.92 -8.36
C ASP A 62 -4.44 -1.42 -7.49
N THR A 63 -4.20 -2.46 -6.69
CA THR A 63 -5.21 -2.97 -5.73
C THR A 63 -5.53 -1.92 -4.67
N VAL A 64 -4.51 -1.24 -4.11
CA VAL A 64 -4.73 -0.14 -3.15
C VAL A 64 -5.53 0.99 -3.79
N ILE A 65 -5.22 1.37 -5.04
CA ILE A 65 -5.97 2.41 -5.76
C ILE A 65 -7.44 2.00 -5.93
N SER A 66 -7.72 0.75 -6.31
CA SER A 66 -9.09 0.25 -6.42
C SER A 66 -9.84 0.18 -5.08
N ALA A 67 -9.12 0.12 -3.97
CA ALA A 67 -9.68 0.09 -2.62
C ALA A 67 -9.91 1.49 -2.02
N LEU A 68 -9.40 2.56 -2.65
CA LEU A 68 -9.69 3.93 -2.26
C LEU A 68 -11.15 4.26 -2.61
N LYS A 69 -11.93 4.62 -1.59
CA LYS A 69 -13.27 5.18 -1.73
C LYS A 69 -13.20 6.67 -1.52
#